data_AF-A0A497ETI1-F1
#
_entry.id   AF-A0A497ETI1-F1
#
_cell.length_a   1.000
_cell.length_b   1.000
_cell.length_c   1.000
_cell.angle_alpha   90.00
_cell.angle_beta   90.00
_cell.angle_gamma   90.00
#
_symmetry.space_group_name_H-M   'P 1'
#
loop_
_entity.id
_entity.type
_entity.pdbx_description
1 polymer ?
#
loop_
_entity_poly.entity_id
_entity_poly.type
_entity_poly.pdbx_seq_one_letter_code
_entity_poly.pdbx_strand_id
1 'polypeptide(L)'
;MKKNTLLTILILALLAAQFFTTTHAMTQLAQLSVRLEVAVNEISDLKGALQRHANEVKALNQTISSLSANISTVNQRLNSVEDVLANISISYSFLNLELQKLKENFSNFVKLYESLLQNYTALNQSYQELLENYTKLMSENKRLRQELELKLNQSEEYNRKLSDQLSEIAYFRSFKVYNYRLHSYKLIELKIAAQDYLHYRLNVTREYAVIEDRVERLRELFMDFVTYDDQYIKQIAEQLREISGLNDELYANLVLQIVHQINYARTLYCKYPVETIVENVGDCDNLAVLAASLMKAGGVDTALILCRVSSDGVNFFAHAMVGVALSSKPLTPLAYGRTPQYVSHEGKHYYLCECTYSRKASPWDLSVKGSLVGDNPWKAMKDIVILPV
;
A
#
# COMPACT_ATOMS: atom_id res chain seq x y z
N MET A 1 -25.63 -157.40 -125.81
CA MET A 1 -24.65 -156.29 -125.86
C MET A 1 -25.46 -154.99 -125.94
N LYS A 2 -25.55 -154.01 -125.00
CA LYS A 2 -24.67 -153.41 -123.98
C LYS A 2 -25.47 -153.11 -122.68
N LYS A 3 -25.36 -153.97 -121.66
CA LYS A 3 -25.87 -153.85 -120.27
C LYS A 3 -24.60 -153.93 -119.41
N ASN A 4 -24.12 -152.85 -118.74
CA ASN A 4 -23.13 -152.81 -117.61
C ASN A 4 -22.23 -151.55 -117.47
N THR A 5 -22.28 -150.49 -118.30
CA THR A 5 -21.26 -149.40 -118.25
C THR A 5 -21.67 -148.05 -117.62
N LEU A 6 -22.94 -147.67 -117.47
CA LEU A 6 -23.30 -146.34 -116.92
C LEU A 6 -23.87 -146.32 -115.48
N LEU A 7 -24.32 -147.46 -114.95
CA LEU A 7 -24.69 -147.60 -113.53
C LEU A 7 -23.51 -147.25 -112.60
N THR A 8 -22.28 -147.47 -113.07
CA THR A 8 -21.02 -147.08 -112.41
C THR A 8 -20.82 -145.56 -112.36
N ILE A 9 -21.30 -144.81 -113.36
CA ILE A 9 -21.18 -143.35 -113.40
C ILE A 9 -22.15 -142.69 -112.41
N LEU A 10 -23.34 -143.28 -112.22
CA LEU A 10 -24.31 -142.80 -111.22
C LEU A 10 -23.81 -142.96 -109.77
N ILE A 11 -23.09 -144.04 -109.48
CA ILE A 11 -22.57 -144.32 -108.13
C ILE A 11 -21.35 -143.46 -107.79
N LEU A 12 -20.46 -143.22 -108.77
CA LEU A 12 -19.29 -142.34 -108.59
C LEU A 12 -19.67 -140.87 -108.41
N ALA A 13 -20.73 -140.38 -109.07
CA ALA A 13 -21.19 -139.01 -108.90
C ALA A 13 -21.84 -138.76 -107.52
N LEU A 14 -22.60 -139.73 -106.98
CA LEU A 14 -23.21 -139.60 -105.65
C LEU A 14 -22.16 -139.59 -104.53
N LEU A 15 -21.16 -140.47 -104.60
CA LEU A 15 -20.08 -140.55 -103.61
C LEU A 15 -19.19 -139.29 -103.61
N ALA A 16 -18.93 -138.69 -104.78
CA ALA A 16 -18.15 -137.46 -104.89
C ALA A 16 -18.87 -136.24 -104.29
N ALA A 17 -20.17 -136.10 -104.51
CA ALA A 17 -20.94 -134.96 -103.96
C ALA A 17 -21.12 -135.06 -102.44
N GLN A 18 -21.36 -136.27 -101.92
CA GLN A 18 -21.51 -136.49 -100.48
C GLN A 18 -20.21 -136.18 -99.72
N PHE A 19 -19.05 -136.53 -100.29
CA PHE A 19 -17.74 -136.16 -99.74
C PHE A 19 -17.53 -134.64 -99.67
N PHE A 20 -18.01 -133.89 -100.68
CA PHE A 20 -17.92 -132.43 -100.75
C PHE A 20 -18.76 -131.73 -99.67
N THR A 21 -19.96 -132.24 -99.36
CA THR A 21 -20.82 -131.66 -98.32
C THR A 21 -20.28 -131.88 -96.91
N THR A 22 -19.73 -133.07 -96.63
CA THR A 22 -19.15 -133.38 -95.32
C THR A 22 -17.84 -132.63 -95.08
N THR A 23 -17.00 -132.44 -96.11
CA THR A 23 -15.81 -131.60 -95.98
C THR A 23 -16.18 -130.15 -95.73
N HIS A 24 -17.16 -129.58 -96.44
CA HIS A 24 -17.57 -128.19 -96.23
C HIS A 24 -18.10 -127.91 -94.80
N ALA A 25 -18.89 -128.83 -94.24
CA ALA A 25 -19.43 -128.69 -92.88
C ALA A 25 -18.34 -128.77 -91.80
N MET A 26 -17.35 -129.67 -91.93
CA MET A 26 -16.25 -129.74 -90.97
C MET A 26 -15.35 -128.50 -91.02
N THR A 27 -15.13 -127.91 -92.21
CA THR A 27 -14.37 -126.67 -92.35
C THR A 27 -15.08 -125.48 -91.68
N GLN A 28 -16.41 -125.39 -91.79
CA GLN A 28 -17.17 -124.33 -91.11
C GLN A 28 -17.18 -124.49 -89.59
N LEU A 29 -17.28 -125.72 -89.07
CA LEU A 29 -17.27 -125.97 -87.63
C LEU A 29 -15.91 -125.63 -86.99
N ALA A 30 -14.81 -125.95 -87.69
CA ALA A 30 -13.47 -125.57 -87.27
C ALA A 30 -13.28 -124.04 -87.27
N GLN A 31 -13.80 -123.34 -88.28
CA GLN A 31 -13.79 -121.87 -88.30
C GLN A 31 -14.62 -121.26 -87.15
N LEU A 32 -15.75 -121.87 -86.80
CA LEU A 32 -16.58 -121.37 -85.70
C LEU A 32 -15.93 -121.58 -84.32
N SER A 33 -15.27 -122.73 -84.13
CA SER A 33 -14.48 -123.02 -82.92
C SER A 33 -13.39 -121.98 -82.70
N VAL A 34 -12.62 -121.66 -83.75
CA VAL A 34 -11.57 -120.66 -83.70
C VAL A 34 -12.13 -119.27 -83.36
N ARG A 35 -13.27 -118.89 -83.97
CA ARG A 35 -13.92 -117.60 -83.68
C ARG A 35 -14.44 -117.51 -82.25
N LEU A 36 -14.95 -118.60 -81.69
CA LEU A 36 -15.42 -118.65 -80.30
C LEU A 36 -14.25 -118.50 -79.33
N GLU A 37 -13.13 -119.16 -79.60
CA GLU A 37 -11.92 -119.06 -78.79
C GLU A 37 -11.32 -117.65 -78.80
N VAL A 38 -11.33 -116.99 -79.98
CA VAL A 38 -10.94 -115.56 -80.10
C VAL A 38 -11.87 -114.66 -79.29
N ALA A 39 -13.19 -114.84 -79.39
CA ALA A 39 -14.15 -114.02 -78.65
C ALA A 39 -14.05 -114.21 -77.12
N VAL A 40 -13.77 -115.42 -76.65
CA VAL A 40 -13.55 -115.70 -75.21
C VAL A 40 -12.28 -115.02 -74.71
N ASN A 41 -11.20 -115.03 -75.50
CA ASN A 41 -9.97 -114.32 -75.17
C ASN A 41 -10.19 -112.81 -75.14
N GLU A 42 -10.91 -112.23 -76.12
CA GLU A 42 -11.27 -110.81 -76.12
C GLU A 42 -12.11 -110.40 -74.91
N ILE A 43 -13.09 -111.23 -74.50
CA ILE A 43 -13.91 -110.98 -73.30
C ILE A 43 -13.06 -111.05 -72.03
N SER A 44 -12.11 -111.98 -71.95
CA SER A 44 -11.18 -112.08 -70.82
C SER A 44 -10.29 -110.83 -70.72
N ASP A 45 -9.76 -110.37 -71.85
CA ASP A 45 -8.93 -109.16 -71.92
C ASP A 45 -9.73 -107.90 -71.57
N LEU A 46 -10.96 -107.77 -72.06
CA LEU A 46 -11.88 -106.69 -71.71
C LEU A 46 -12.22 -106.69 -70.22
N LYS A 47 -12.43 -107.87 -69.62
CA LYS A 47 -12.67 -108.00 -68.18
C LYS A 47 -11.43 -107.59 -67.36
N GLY A 48 -10.24 -107.96 -67.83
CA GLY A 48 -8.97 -107.51 -67.25
C GLY A 48 -8.79 -105.99 -67.35
N ALA A 49 -9.13 -105.40 -68.51
CA ALA A 49 -9.08 -103.96 -68.72
C ALA A 49 -10.08 -103.20 -67.84
N LEU A 50 -11.33 -103.70 -67.73
CA LEU A 50 -12.36 -103.12 -66.87
C LEU A 50 -11.95 -103.14 -65.39
N GLN A 51 -11.34 -104.23 -64.93
CA GLN A 51 -10.85 -104.33 -63.55
C GLN A 51 -9.69 -103.36 -63.29
N ARG A 52 -8.78 -103.18 -64.25
CA ARG A 52 -7.69 -102.19 -64.16
C ARG A 52 -8.27 -100.77 -64.07
N HIS A 53 -9.20 -100.40 -64.94
CA HIS A 53 -9.85 -99.10 -64.89
C HIS A 53 -10.66 -98.88 -63.60
N ALA A 54 -11.35 -99.89 -63.08
CA ALA A 54 -12.05 -99.78 -61.79
C ALA A 54 -11.08 -99.48 -60.63
N ASN A 55 -9.90 -100.12 -60.64
CA ASN A 55 -8.85 -99.88 -59.65
C ASN A 55 -8.22 -98.48 -59.81
N GLU A 56 -8.00 -98.03 -61.03
CA GLU A 56 -7.53 -96.67 -61.35
C GLU A 56 -8.52 -95.61 -60.86
N VAL A 57 -9.82 -95.77 -61.16
CA VAL A 57 -10.88 -94.87 -60.68
C VAL A 57 -10.92 -94.81 -59.16
N LYS A 58 -10.72 -95.95 -58.48
CA LYS A 58 -10.65 -95.99 -57.01
C LYS A 58 -9.44 -95.22 -56.47
N ALA A 59 -8.26 -95.39 -57.08
CA ALA A 59 -7.05 -94.65 -56.71
C ALA A 59 -7.18 -93.14 -57.00
N LEU A 60 -7.81 -92.78 -58.12
CA LEU A 60 -8.17 -91.40 -58.44
C LEU A 60 -9.11 -90.80 -57.40
N ASN A 61 -10.16 -91.51 -56.99
CA ASN A 61 -11.08 -91.03 -55.94
C ASN A 61 -10.40 -90.83 -54.59
N GLN A 62 -9.46 -91.70 -54.22
CA GLN A 62 -8.65 -91.51 -53.01
C GLN A 62 -7.75 -90.26 -53.13
N THR A 63 -7.14 -90.06 -54.30
CA THR A 63 -6.32 -88.87 -54.58
C THR A 63 -7.15 -87.58 -54.53
N ILE A 64 -8.34 -87.57 -55.14
CA ILE A 64 -9.28 -86.45 -55.09
C ILE A 64 -9.66 -86.14 -53.64
N SER A 65 -9.97 -87.16 -52.84
CA SER A 65 -10.33 -86.98 -51.42
C SER A 65 -9.19 -86.35 -50.61
N SER A 66 -7.95 -86.81 -50.83
CA SER A 66 -6.76 -86.23 -50.21
C SER A 66 -6.53 -84.77 -50.63
N LEU A 67 -6.67 -84.49 -51.93
CA LEU A 67 -6.56 -83.12 -52.45
C LEU A 67 -7.63 -82.20 -51.88
N SER A 68 -8.88 -82.65 -51.76
CA SER A 68 -9.96 -81.88 -51.13
C SER A 68 -9.66 -81.57 -49.66
N ALA A 69 -9.10 -82.52 -48.91
CA ALA A 69 -8.68 -82.30 -47.52
C ALA A 69 -7.54 -81.27 -47.43
N ASN A 70 -6.56 -81.35 -48.34
CA ASN A 70 -5.47 -80.38 -48.42
C ASN A 70 -5.98 -78.97 -48.78
N ILE A 71 -6.88 -78.85 -49.75
CA ILE A 71 -7.53 -77.58 -50.13
C ILE A 71 -8.27 -77.00 -48.93
N SER A 72 -9.01 -77.82 -48.19
CA SER A 72 -9.70 -77.38 -46.96
C SER A 72 -8.71 -76.84 -45.92
N THR A 73 -7.58 -77.53 -45.72
CA THR A 73 -6.54 -77.11 -44.77
C THR A 73 -5.88 -75.81 -45.20
N VAL A 74 -5.59 -75.67 -46.50
CA VAL A 74 -5.01 -74.43 -47.07
C VAL A 74 -5.96 -73.27 -46.90
N ASN A 75 -7.26 -73.44 -47.17
CA ASN A 75 -8.27 -72.40 -46.99
C ASN A 75 -8.38 -71.96 -45.52
N GLN A 76 -8.31 -72.89 -44.57
CA GLN A 76 -8.27 -72.55 -43.14
C GLN A 76 -7.04 -71.72 -42.77
N ARG A 77 -5.86 -72.09 -43.30
CA ARG A 77 -4.63 -71.33 -43.08
C ARG A 77 -4.68 -69.96 -43.73
N LEU A 78 -5.27 -69.84 -44.92
CA LEU A 78 -5.46 -68.57 -45.62
C LEU A 78 -6.33 -67.63 -44.78
N ASN A 79 -7.49 -68.09 -44.31
CA ASN A 79 -8.37 -67.31 -43.44
C ASN A 79 -7.65 -66.84 -42.18
N SER A 80 -6.84 -67.71 -41.54
CA SER A 80 -6.05 -67.33 -40.36
C SER A 80 -5.00 -66.26 -40.68
N VAL A 81 -4.39 -66.28 -41.86
CA VAL A 81 -3.43 -65.25 -42.28
C VAL A 81 -4.15 -63.94 -42.57
N GLU A 82 -5.33 -63.99 -43.20
CA GLU A 82 -6.17 -62.81 -43.45
C GLU A 82 -6.58 -62.13 -42.13
N ASP A 83 -6.97 -62.91 -41.11
CA ASP A 83 -7.29 -62.39 -39.78
C ASP A 83 -6.08 -61.71 -39.11
N VAL A 84 -4.90 -62.31 -39.21
CA VAL A 84 -3.66 -61.72 -38.66
C VAL A 84 -3.30 -60.43 -39.40
N LEU A 85 -3.43 -60.40 -40.72
CA LEU A 85 -3.17 -59.19 -41.53
C LEU A 85 -4.14 -58.07 -41.18
N ALA A 86 -5.42 -58.39 -40.97
CA ALA A 86 -6.42 -57.42 -40.51
C ALA A 86 -6.04 -56.81 -39.15
N ASN A 87 -5.64 -57.65 -38.18
CA ASN A 87 -5.22 -57.19 -36.86
C ASN A 87 -3.95 -56.32 -36.88
N ILE A 88 -2.97 -56.69 -37.72
CA ILE A 88 -1.76 -55.88 -37.92
C ILE A 88 -2.10 -54.54 -38.56
N SER A 89 -3.01 -54.52 -39.55
CA SER A 89 -3.46 -53.28 -40.20
C SER A 89 -4.13 -52.33 -39.19
N ILE A 90 -4.98 -52.85 -38.31
CA ILE A 90 -5.59 -52.09 -37.21
C ILE A 90 -4.51 -51.53 -36.27
N SER A 91 -3.59 -52.37 -35.83
CA SER A 91 -2.50 -51.97 -34.91
C SER A 91 -1.60 -50.90 -35.52
N TYR A 92 -1.28 -51.02 -36.81
CA TYR A 92 -0.52 -50.03 -37.56
C TYR A 92 -1.27 -48.69 -37.64
N SER A 93 -2.57 -48.72 -37.90
CA SER A 93 -3.39 -47.51 -37.94
C SER A 93 -3.43 -46.78 -36.59
N PHE A 94 -3.53 -47.54 -35.49
CA PHE A 94 -3.51 -47.00 -34.14
C PHE A 94 -2.17 -46.35 -33.80
N LEU A 95 -1.06 -47.04 -34.09
CA LEU A 95 0.29 -46.53 -33.85
C LEU A 95 0.55 -45.25 -34.67
N ASN A 96 0.06 -45.19 -35.90
CA ASN A 96 0.19 -43.99 -36.73
C ASN A 96 -0.59 -42.79 -36.15
N LEU A 97 -1.77 -43.03 -35.56
CA LEU A 97 -2.52 -42.00 -34.85
C LEU A 97 -1.79 -41.50 -33.60
N GLU A 98 -1.18 -42.40 -32.82
CA GLU A 98 -0.36 -42.00 -31.66
C GLU A 98 0.86 -41.18 -32.08
N LEU A 99 1.54 -41.58 -33.15
CA LEU A 99 2.69 -40.85 -33.70
C LEU A 99 2.29 -39.44 -34.16
N GLN A 100 1.10 -39.28 -34.77
CA GLN A 100 0.59 -37.96 -35.15
C GLN A 100 0.34 -37.08 -33.92
N LYS A 101 -0.34 -37.59 -32.89
CA LYS A 101 -0.56 -36.87 -31.62
C LYS A 101 0.75 -36.46 -30.96
N LEU A 102 1.75 -37.34 -30.96
CA LEU A 102 3.07 -37.04 -30.39
C LEU A 102 3.78 -35.91 -31.16
N LYS A 103 3.70 -35.90 -32.49
CA LYS A 103 4.25 -34.83 -33.33
C LYS A 103 3.58 -33.48 -33.05
N GLU A 104 2.26 -33.47 -32.92
CA GLU A 104 1.50 -32.26 -32.57
C GLU A 104 1.90 -31.74 -31.19
N ASN A 105 1.98 -32.63 -30.19
CA ASN A 105 2.43 -32.27 -28.85
C ASN A 105 3.86 -31.71 -28.84
N PHE A 106 4.77 -32.33 -29.59
CA PHE A 106 6.15 -31.83 -29.71
C PHE A 106 6.19 -30.45 -30.37
N SER A 107 5.41 -30.22 -31.43
CA SER A 107 5.30 -28.90 -32.06
C SER A 107 4.78 -27.83 -31.08
N ASN A 108 3.80 -28.17 -30.26
CA ASN A 108 3.29 -27.27 -29.22
C ASN A 108 4.35 -26.98 -28.14
N PHE A 109 5.11 -27.99 -27.73
CA PHE A 109 6.20 -27.82 -26.76
C PHE A 109 7.29 -26.88 -27.28
N VAL A 110 7.67 -27.00 -28.57
CA VAL A 110 8.63 -26.10 -29.21
C VAL A 110 8.14 -24.65 -29.16
N LYS A 111 6.87 -24.39 -29.51
CA LYS A 111 6.28 -23.05 -29.44
C LYS A 111 6.28 -22.47 -28.03
N LEU A 112 5.97 -23.30 -27.02
CA LEU A 112 6.02 -22.88 -25.62
C LEU A 112 7.45 -22.54 -25.17
N TYR A 113 8.43 -23.34 -25.58
CA TYR A 113 9.84 -23.07 -25.30
C TYR A 113 10.32 -21.76 -25.93
N GLU A 114 9.97 -21.51 -27.20
CA GLU A 114 10.30 -20.27 -27.90
C GLU A 114 9.69 -19.04 -27.21
N SER A 115 8.41 -19.13 -26.81
CA SER A 115 7.73 -18.06 -26.07
C SER A 115 8.38 -17.81 -24.71
N LEU A 116 8.77 -18.87 -23.98
CA LEU A 116 9.46 -18.75 -22.70
C LEU A 116 10.83 -18.07 -22.87
N LEU A 117 11.59 -18.44 -23.90
CA LEU A 117 12.89 -17.84 -24.19
C LEU A 117 12.77 -16.34 -24.51
N GLN A 118 11.75 -15.95 -25.28
CA GLN A 118 11.46 -14.54 -25.56
C GLN A 118 11.13 -13.77 -24.27
N ASN A 119 10.25 -14.31 -23.43
CA ASN A 119 9.88 -13.69 -22.16
C ASN A 119 11.08 -13.55 -21.22
N TYR A 120 11.93 -14.57 -21.14
CA TYR A 120 13.16 -14.52 -20.35
C TYR A 120 14.12 -13.43 -20.85
N THR A 121 14.28 -13.32 -22.16
CA THR A 121 15.15 -12.31 -22.78
C THR A 121 14.65 -10.90 -22.49
N ALA A 122 13.35 -10.65 -22.64
CA ALA A 122 12.72 -9.37 -22.32
C ALA A 122 12.87 -9.02 -20.83
N LEU A 123 12.62 -9.98 -19.93
CA LEU A 123 12.78 -9.79 -18.49
C LEU A 123 14.23 -9.44 -18.12
N ASN A 124 15.20 -10.14 -18.72
CA ASN A 124 16.61 -9.85 -18.48
C ASN A 124 16.99 -8.43 -18.94
N GLN A 125 16.46 -7.97 -20.07
CA GLN A 125 16.68 -6.59 -20.51
C GLN A 125 16.11 -5.58 -19.51
N SER A 126 14.85 -5.75 -19.08
CA SER A 126 14.25 -4.87 -18.08
C SER A 126 15.00 -4.88 -16.75
N TYR A 127 15.56 -6.03 -16.35
CA TYR A 127 16.40 -6.13 -15.16
C TYR A 127 17.69 -5.30 -15.28
N GLN A 128 18.35 -5.32 -16.44
CA GLN A 128 19.57 -4.52 -16.65
C GLN A 128 19.26 -3.02 -16.65
N GLU A 129 18.18 -2.60 -17.28
CA GLU A 129 17.73 -1.19 -17.27
C GLU A 129 17.42 -0.72 -15.84
N LEU A 130 16.75 -1.56 -15.05
CA LEU A 130 16.47 -1.27 -13.64
C LEU A 130 17.74 -1.17 -12.81
N LEU A 131 18.72 -2.04 -13.02
CA LEU A 131 20.01 -2.03 -12.32
C LEU A 131 20.80 -0.75 -12.62
N GLU A 132 20.81 -0.31 -13.88
CA GLU A 132 21.46 0.94 -14.28
C GLU A 132 20.80 2.15 -13.60
N ASN A 133 19.47 2.21 -13.63
CA ASN A 133 18.70 3.27 -12.97
C ASN A 133 18.91 3.30 -11.46
N TYR A 134 18.92 2.13 -10.81
CA TYR A 134 19.19 2.01 -9.37
C TYR A 134 20.59 2.53 -9.03
N THR A 135 21.60 2.20 -9.84
CA THR A 135 22.98 2.65 -9.63
C THR A 135 23.11 4.17 -9.77
N LYS A 136 22.45 4.76 -10.78
CA LYS A 136 22.38 6.23 -10.96
C LYS A 136 21.73 6.89 -9.74
N LEU A 137 20.56 6.41 -9.31
CA LEU A 137 19.85 6.95 -8.16
C LEU A 137 20.67 6.89 -6.86
N MET A 138 21.40 5.79 -6.65
CA MET A 138 22.29 5.64 -5.50
C MET A 138 23.42 6.68 -5.50
N SER A 139 24.04 6.92 -6.66
CA SER A 139 25.09 7.93 -6.80
C SER A 139 24.56 9.35 -6.57
N GLU A 140 23.37 9.65 -7.07
CA GLU A 140 22.72 10.95 -6.87
C GLU A 140 22.34 11.17 -5.41
N ASN A 141 21.78 10.15 -4.74
CA ASN A 141 21.47 10.23 -3.32
C ASN A 141 22.71 10.50 -2.47
N LYS A 142 23.85 9.87 -2.80
CA LYS A 142 25.13 10.15 -2.14
C LYS A 142 25.57 11.61 -2.33
N ARG A 143 25.47 12.14 -3.55
CA ARG A 143 25.78 13.55 -3.86
C ARG A 143 24.89 14.51 -3.06
N LEU A 144 23.58 14.26 -3.03
CA LEU A 144 22.62 15.10 -2.30
C LEU A 144 22.87 15.09 -0.79
N ARG A 145 23.27 13.96 -0.21
CA ARG A 145 23.64 13.88 1.22
C ARG A 145 24.86 14.76 1.54
N GLN A 146 25.89 14.72 0.69
CA GLN A 146 27.08 15.56 0.86
C GLN A 146 26.75 17.05 0.71
N GLU A 147 25.89 17.40 -0.26
CA GLU A 147 25.43 18.77 -0.45
C GLU A 147 24.63 19.28 0.76
N LEU A 148 23.75 18.44 1.32
CA LEU A 148 22.99 18.76 2.53
C LEU A 148 23.90 18.99 3.74
N GLU A 149 24.91 18.15 3.93
CA GLU A 149 25.89 18.28 5.02
C GLU A 149 26.68 19.59 4.90
N LEU A 150 27.12 19.95 3.69
CA LEU A 150 27.78 21.23 3.43
C LEU A 150 26.87 22.42 3.76
N LYS A 151 25.59 22.35 3.37
CA LYS A 151 24.60 23.40 3.66
C LYS A 151 24.32 23.53 5.15
N LEU A 152 24.25 22.41 5.88
CA LEU A 152 24.07 22.40 7.32
C LEU A 152 25.26 23.06 8.02
N ASN A 153 26.49 22.66 7.68
CA ASN A 153 27.71 23.25 8.24
C ASN A 153 27.80 24.76 7.96
N GLN A 154 27.44 25.18 6.74
CA GLN A 154 27.34 26.60 6.39
C GLN A 154 26.32 27.31 7.28
N SER A 155 25.11 26.75 7.43
CA SER A 155 24.07 27.32 8.30
C SER A 155 24.51 27.44 9.75
N GLU A 156 25.19 26.44 10.30
CA GLU A 156 25.73 26.47 11.66
C GLU A 156 26.82 27.53 11.83
N GLU A 157 27.67 27.73 10.82
CA GLU A 157 28.66 28.81 10.83
C GLU A 157 27.99 30.19 10.79
N TYR A 158 26.98 30.39 9.95
CA TYR A 158 26.20 31.64 9.91
C TYR A 158 25.49 31.90 11.24
N ASN A 159 24.88 30.89 11.85
CA ASN A 159 24.21 31.02 13.14
C ASN A 159 25.20 31.38 14.25
N ARG A 160 26.40 30.79 14.27
CA ARG A 160 27.47 31.17 15.21
C ARG A 160 27.89 32.63 15.03
N LYS A 161 28.19 33.06 13.79
CA LYS A 161 28.56 34.45 13.51
C LYS A 161 27.45 35.43 13.90
N LEU A 162 26.19 35.10 13.61
CA LEU A 162 25.05 35.92 14.01
C LEU A 162 24.93 35.98 15.53
N SER A 163 25.07 34.85 16.22
CA SER A 163 25.08 34.80 17.68
C SER A 163 26.17 35.71 18.25
N ASP A 164 27.41 35.59 17.78
CA ASP A 164 28.53 36.42 18.23
C ASP A 164 28.22 37.91 18.03
N GLN A 165 27.72 38.30 16.85
CA GLN A 165 27.31 39.69 16.57
C GLN A 165 26.17 40.17 17.48
N LEU A 166 25.17 39.33 17.76
CA LEU A 166 24.05 39.68 18.63
C LEU A 166 24.47 39.76 20.11
N SER A 167 25.55 39.09 20.52
CA SER A 167 26.05 39.14 21.90
C SER A 167 26.56 40.53 22.30
N GLU A 168 26.95 41.34 21.32
CA GLU A 168 27.41 42.72 21.51
C GLU A 168 26.25 43.72 21.62
N ILE A 169 25.03 43.31 21.26
CA ILE A 169 23.85 44.18 21.21
C ILE A 169 22.99 43.97 22.46
N ALA A 170 22.66 45.06 23.14
CA ALA A 170 21.73 45.05 24.25
C ALA A 170 20.74 46.22 24.16
N TYR A 171 19.50 45.96 24.58
CA TYR A 171 18.46 46.96 24.73
C TYR A 171 18.45 47.45 26.18
N PHE A 172 18.60 48.77 26.34
CA PHE A 172 18.49 49.41 27.64
C PHE A 172 17.08 49.95 27.83
N ARG A 173 16.44 49.62 28.94
CA ARG A 173 15.14 50.16 29.34
C ARG A 173 15.22 50.67 30.76
N SER A 174 14.53 51.77 31.01
CA SER A 174 14.43 52.34 32.34
C SER A 174 13.02 52.81 32.62
N PHE A 175 12.54 52.53 33.83
CA PHE A 175 11.21 52.89 34.29
C PHE A 175 11.33 53.67 35.58
N LYS A 176 10.66 54.82 35.65
CA LYS A 176 10.62 55.63 36.86
C LYS A 176 9.41 55.22 37.70
N VAL A 177 9.66 54.90 38.97
CA VAL A 177 8.60 54.56 39.94
C VAL A 177 8.64 55.51 41.13
N TYR A 178 7.48 55.75 41.72
CA TYR A 178 7.26 56.64 42.86
C TYR A 178 6.74 55.84 44.05
N ASN A 179 7.57 55.75 45.09
CA ASN A 179 7.16 55.27 46.39
C ASN A 179 6.41 56.39 47.12
N TYR A 180 5.09 56.40 46.94
CA TYR A 180 4.19 57.39 47.52
C TYR A 180 4.05 57.29 49.05
N ARG A 181 4.55 56.22 49.69
CA ARG A 181 4.60 56.11 51.15
C ARG A 181 5.82 56.81 51.75
N LEU A 182 6.93 56.84 51.00
CA LEU A 182 8.20 57.47 51.41
C LEU A 182 8.50 58.77 50.64
N HIS A 183 7.59 59.20 49.77
CA HIS A 183 7.75 60.38 48.90
C HIS A 183 9.08 60.39 48.12
N SER A 184 9.49 59.24 47.59
CA SER A 184 10.76 59.09 46.86
C SER A 184 10.57 58.43 45.51
N TYR A 185 11.43 58.81 44.56
CA TYR A 185 11.49 58.20 43.23
C TYR A 185 12.66 57.23 43.13
N LYS A 186 12.47 56.16 42.35
CA LYS A 186 13.50 55.18 42.00
C LYS A 186 13.44 54.92 40.50
N LEU A 187 14.60 54.61 39.93
CA LEU A 187 14.71 54.17 38.54
C LEU A 187 14.95 52.66 38.56
N ILE A 188 14.17 51.93 37.77
CA ILE A 188 14.35 50.51 37.52
C ILE A 188 15.04 50.39 36.16
N GLU A 189 16.26 49.87 36.15
CA GLU A 189 17.07 49.79 34.93
C GLU A 189 17.27 48.33 34.51
N LEU A 190 17.20 48.11 33.19
CA LEU A 190 17.31 46.80 32.56
C LEU A 190 18.26 46.88 31.38
N LYS A 191 19.13 45.88 31.28
CA LYS A 191 19.95 45.61 30.11
C LYS A 191 19.55 44.24 29.58
N ILE A 192 18.84 44.21 28.47
CA ILE A 192 18.32 42.99 27.85
C ILE A 192 19.19 42.63 26.65
N ALA A 193 19.78 41.44 26.66
CA ALA A 193 20.56 40.96 25.52
C ALA A 193 19.67 40.83 24.28
N ALA A 194 20.17 41.22 23.10
CA ALA A 194 19.39 41.15 21.87
C ALA A 194 18.99 39.71 21.52
N GLN A 195 19.84 38.73 21.85
CA GLN A 195 19.54 37.31 21.67
C GLN A 195 18.29 36.88 22.45
N ASP A 196 18.15 37.30 23.71
CA ASP A 196 17.00 36.92 24.54
C ASP A 196 15.70 37.55 24.03
N TYR A 197 15.77 38.83 23.63
CA TYR A 197 14.63 39.48 22.97
C TYR A 197 14.25 38.77 21.66
N LEU A 198 15.24 38.46 20.81
CA LEU A 198 15.00 37.82 19.52
C LEU A 198 14.53 36.37 19.67
N HIS A 199 14.95 35.66 20.73
CA HIS A 199 14.46 34.33 21.06
C HIS A 199 12.94 34.33 21.21
N TYR A 200 12.41 35.30 21.95
CA TYR A 200 10.96 35.51 22.00
C TYR A 200 10.46 36.00 20.65
N ARG A 201 10.95 37.14 20.14
CA ARG A 201 10.37 37.85 18.99
C ARG A 201 10.30 37.04 17.70
N LEU A 202 11.26 36.14 17.48
CA LEU A 202 11.35 35.27 16.30
C LEU A 202 10.63 33.92 16.49
N ASN A 203 10.00 33.69 17.63
CA ASN A 203 9.10 32.55 17.79
C ASN A 203 7.84 32.76 16.93
N VAL A 204 7.86 32.22 15.71
CA VAL A 204 6.83 32.40 14.65
C VAL A 204 5.63 31.46 14.79
N THR A 205 5.57 30.61 15.80
CA THR A 205 4.41 29.70 16.02
C THR A 205 3.20 30.40 16.62
N ARG A 206 3.28 31.72 16.85
CA ARG A 206 2.21 32.49 17.49
C ARG A 206 1.01 32.62 16.56
N GLU A 207 -0.14 32.20 17.08
CA GLU A 207 -1.41 32.44 16.41
C GLU A 207 -1.80 33.92 16.53
N TYR A 208 -2.60 34.36 15.55
CA TYR A 208 -3.32 35.63 15.66
C TYR A 208 -4.23 35.57 16.89
N ALA A 209 -3.99 36.45 17.86
CA ALA A 209 -4.62 36.41 19.18
C ALA A 209 -5.20 37.79 19.49
N VAL A 210 -6.39 38.05 18.96
CA VAL A 210 -7.18 39.24 19.28
C VAL A 210 -8.31 38.80 20.22
N ILE A 211 -8.43 39.46 21.38
CA ILE A 211 -9.35 39.03 22.46
C ILE A 211 -10.80 38.94 21.97
N GLU A 212 -11.21 39.82 21.04
CA GLU A 212 -12.55 39.79 20.44
C GLU A 212 -12.90 38.46 19.79
N ASP A 213 -11.91 37.73 19.27
CA ASP A 213 -12.17 36.58 18.41
C ASP A 213 -12.37 35.27 19.19
N ARG A 214 -11.77 35.07 20.39
CA ARG A 214 -11.79 33.75 21.08
C ARG A 214 -11.48 33.76 22.60
N VAL A 215 -12.37 34.28 23.45
CA VAL A 215 -12.15 34.27 24.93
C VAL A 215 -11.92 32.86 25.51
N GLU A 216 -12.61 31.83 25.01
CA GLU A 216 -12.49 30.46 25.52
C GLU A 216 -11.27 29.70 24.98
N ARG A 217 -10.89 29.92 23.70
CA ARG A 217 -9.76 29.21 23.07
C ARG A 217 -8.40 29.83 23.45
N LEU A 218 -8.40 31.08 23.90
CA LEU A 218 -7.18 31.80 24.30
C LEU A 218 -6.77 31.55 25.76
N ARG A 219 -7.56 30.82 26.57
CA ARG A 219 -7.25 30.60 28.00
C ARG A 219 -5.92 29.91 28.22
N GLU A 220 -5.68 28.80 27.51
CA GLU A 220 -4.42 28.05 27.59
C GLU A 220 -3.28 28.86 26.96
N LEU A 221 -3.57 29.54 25.84
CA LEU A 221 -2.58 30.34 25.12
C LEU A 221 -2.03 31.50 25.97
N PHE A 222 -2.89 32.26 26.66
CA PHE A 222 -2.45 33.42 27.45
C PHE A 222 -1.53 33.04 28.61
N MET A 223 -1.78 31.88 29.23
CA MET A 223 -0.97 31.42 30.36
C MET A 223 0.48 31.13 29.95
N ASP A 224 0.70 30.65 28.72
CA ASP A 224 2.06 30.41 28.20
C ASP A 224 2.89 31.70 28.05
N PHE A 225 2.23 32.85 27.91
CA PHE A 225 2.91 34.15 27.84
C PHE A 225 3.24 34.75 29.21
N VAL A 226 2.69 34.21 30.31
CA VAL A 226 2.96 34.71 31.67
C VAL A 226 4.29 34.14 32.18
N THR A 227 5.40 34.69 31.72
CA THR A 227 6.76 34.22 32.04
C THR A 227 7.33 34.88 33.28
N TYR A 228 6.71 34.64 34.44
CA TYR A 228 7.19 35.15 35.74
C TYR A 228 8.57 34.60 36.15
N ASP A 229 8.98 33.47 35.56
CA ASP A 229 10.27 32.84 35.83
C ASP A 229 11.43 33.38 34.98
N ASP A 230 11.15 34.26 34.00
CA ASP A 230 12.14 34.91 33.14
C ASP A 230 13.10 35.80 33.94
N GLN A 231 14.39 35.76 33.60
CA GLN A 231 15.44 36.47 34.33
C GLN A 231 15.22 37.98 34.44
N TYR A 232 14.72 38.63 33.37
CA TYR A 232 14.49 40.07 33.36
C TYR A 232 13.25 40.44 34.17
N ILE A 233 12.24 39.58 34.16
CA ILE A 233 11.03 39.76 34.97
C ILE A 233 11.34 39.61 36.44
N LYS A 234 12.14 38.61 36.83
CA LYS A 234 12.67 38.47 38.19
C LYS A 234 13.48 39.68 38.62
N GLN A 235 14.38 40.17 37.76
CA GLN A 235 15.20 41.35 38.06
C GLN A 235 14.37 42.60 38.35
N ILE A 236 13.29 42.85 37.59
CA ILE A 236 12.36 43.96 37.87
C ILE A 236 11.62 43.71 39.17
N ALA A 237 11.07 42.51 39.33
CA ALA A 237 10.28 42.14 40.51
C ALA A 237 11.09 42.29 41.79
N GLU A 238 12.35 41.86 41.81
CA GLU A 238 13.28 42.04 42.94
C GLU A 238 13.49 43.52 43.26
N GLN A 239 13.81 44.37 42.28
CA GLN A 239 13.98 45.81 42.49
C GLN A 239 12.71 46.49 43.00
N LEU A 240 11.53 46.11 42.50
CA LEU A 240 10.25 46.62 43.01
C LEU A 240 9.94 46.11 44.41
N ARG A 241 10.34 44.88 44.73
CA ARG A 241 10.18 44.27 46.04
C ARG A 241 11.10 44.90 47.08
N GLU A 242 12.30 45.31 46.71
CA GLU A 242 13.20 46.11 47.56
C GLU A 242 12.56 47.45 47.96
N ILE A 243 11.79 48.08 47.06
CA ILE A 243 11.11 49.36 47.33
C ILE A 243 9.88 49.17 48.23
N SER A 244 9.13 48.09 48.01
CA SER A 244 7.84 47.84 48.68
C SER A 244 7.95 47.03 49.97
N GLY A 245 9.03 46.27 50.15
CA GLY A 245 9.16 45.29 51.23
C GLY A 245 8.01 44.28 51.22
N LEU A 246 7.49 43.99 52.41
CA LEU A 246 6.35 43.06 52.59
C LEU A 246 4.98 43.68 52.24
N ASN A 247 4.94 44.88 51.66
CA ASN A 247 3.69 45.56 51.34
C ASN A 247 3.23 45.24 49.91
N ASP A 248 2.40 44.20 49.77
CA ASP A 248 1.89 43.76 48.47
C ASP A 248 1.00 44.79 47.77
N GLU A 249 0.28 45.63 48.51
CA GLU A 249 -0.50 46.71 47.91
C GLU A 249 0.41 47.75 47.24
N LEU A 250 1.49 48.15 47.91
CA LEU A 250 2.49 49.05 47.34
C LEU A 250 3.21 48.37 46.17
N TYR A 251 3.61 47.11 46.30
CA TYR A 251 4.23 46.35 45.23
C TYR A 251 3.35 46.34 43.97
N ALA A 252 2.07 46.02 44.12
CA ALA A 252 1.12 46.00 43.02
C ALA A 252 0.98 47.37 42.35
N ASN A 253 0.90 48.44 43.14
CA ASN A 253 0.84 49.80 42.60
C ASN A 253 2.14 50.21 41.88
N LEU A 254 3.31 49.74 42.32
CA LEU A 254 4.57 49.99 41.62
C LEU A 254 4.62 49.23 40.28
N VAL A 255 4.12 47.99 40.23
CA VAL A 255 3.99 47.24 38.96
C VAL A 255 3.05 47.97 37.99
N LEU A 256 1.93 48.50 38.48
CA LEU A 256 1.03 49.34 37.66
C LEU A 256 1.77 50.54 37.08
N GLN A 257 2.58 51.25 37.89
CA GLN A 257 3.39 52.36 37.39
C GLN A 257 4.38 51.95 36.29
N ILE A 258 4.92 50.72 36.30
CA ILE A 258 5.77 50.20 35.20
C ILE A 258 4.95 50.10 33.91
N VAL A 259 3.83 49.35 33.93
CA VAL A 259 3.05 49.11 32.71
C VAL A 259 2.37 50.37 32.18
N HIS A 260 2.05 51.34 33.04
CA HIS A 260 1.48 52.63 32.66
C HIS A 260 2.48 53.56 31.94
N GLN A 261 3.78 53.24 31.96
CA GLN A 261 4.80 53.94 31.17
C GLN A 261 4.91 53.43 29.72
N ILE A 262 4.29 52.29 29.41
CA ILE A 262 4.38 51.64 28.10
C ILE A 262 3.31 52.20 27.16
N ASN A 263 3.67 52.44 25.90
CA ASN A 263 2.74 53.02 24.94
C ASN A 263 1.63 52.02 24.59
N TYR A 264 0.38 52.41 24.80
CA TYR A 264 -0.74 51.59 24.36
C TYR A 264 -0.84 51.59 22.83
N ALA A 265 -0.79 50.44 22.16
CA ALA A 265 -1.18 50.34 20.75
C ALA A 265 -1.73 48.95 20.46
N ARG A 266 -2.81 48.86 19.67
CA ARG A 266 -3.42 47.59 19.30
C ARG A 266 -2.40 46.71 18.57
N THR A 267 -2.27 45.47 19.00
CA THR A 267 -1.39 44.48 18.40
C THR A 267 -2.21 43.36 17.77
N LEU A 268 -1.56 42.48 17.01
CA LEU A 268 -2.23 41.35 16.33
C LEU A 268 -2.01 40.01 17.05
N TYR A 269 -1.17 40.00 18.09
CA TYR A 269 -0.79 38.81 18.82
C TYR A 269 -0.33 39.17 20.24
N CYS A 270 -0.49 38.23 21.17
CA CYS A 270 0.03 38.38 22.52
C CYS A 270 1.56 38.38 22.52
N LYS A 271 2.15 39.34 23.23
CA LYS A 271 3.61 39.45 23.40
C LYS A 271 4.07 38.82 24.70
N TYR A 272 5.28 38.27 24.71
CA TYR A 272 5.95 37.95 25.96
C TYR A 272 6.35 39.25 26.68
N PRO A 273 6.40 39.23 28.03
CA PRO A 273 6.82 40.36 28.85
C PRO A 273 8.10 41.07 28.37
N VAL A 274 9.14 40.31 27.98
CA VAL A 274 10.42 40.86 27.48
C VAL A 274 10.22 41.66 26.19
N GLU A 275 9.37 41.22 25.28
CA GLU A 275 9.07 41.97 24.05
C GLU A 275 8.30 43.24 24.37
N THR A 276 7.31 43.20 25.26
CA THR A 276 6.54 44.38 25.65
C THR A 276 7.45 45.44 26.27
N ILE A 277 8.45 45.03 27.07
CA ILE A 277 9.47 45.92 27.65
C ILE A 277 10.40 46.49 26.55
N VAL A 278 10.95 45.64 25.69
CA VAL A 278 11.90 46.06 24.64
C VAL A 278 11.22 46.92 23.60
N GLU A 279 10.09 46.52 23.05
CA GLU A 279 9.37 47.30 22.03
C GLU A 279 8.67 48.54 22.62
N ASN A 280 8.48 48.58 23.95
CA ASN A 280 7.80 49.64 24.67
C ASN A 280 6.39 49.95 24.10
N VAL A 281 5.70 48.90 23.67
CA VAL A 281 4.36 48.99 23.08
C VAL A 281 3.56 47.71 23.28
N GLY A 282 2.28 47.85 23.64
CA GLY A 282 1.35 46.73 23.76
C GLY A 282 -0.08 47.22 23.97
N ASP A 283 -1.06 46.34 23.78
CA ASP A 283 -2.47 46.55 24.13
C ASP A 283 -2.85 45.87 25.45
N CYS A 284 -4.15 45.81 25.74
CA CYS A 284 -4.64 45.45 27.07
C CYS A 284 -4.15 44.08 27.55
N ASP A 285 -4.06 43.09 26.66
CA ASP A 285 -3.55 41.76 27.00
C ASP A 285 -2.03 41.74 27.18
N ASN A 286 -1.27 42.39 26.30
CA ASN A 286 0.19 42.48 26.38
C ASN A 286 0.63 43.13 27.70
N LEU A 287 -0.07 44.20 28.10
CA LEU A 287 0.18 44.91 29.35
C LEU A 287 -0.29 44.10 30.56
N ALA A 288 -1.43 43.40 30.47
CA ALA A 288 -1.91 42.53 31.53
C ALA A 288 -0.98 41.33 31.76
N VAL A 289 -0.46 40.71 30.70
CA VAL A 289 0.51 39.61 30.77
C VAL A 289 1.81 40.06 31.41
N LEU A 290 2.35 41.22 31.01
CA LEU A 290 3.53 41.81 31.65
C LEU A 290 3.28 42.09 33.13
N ALA A 291 2.16 42.75 33.46
CA ALA A 291 1.79 43.03 34.84
C ALA A 291 1.65 41.73 35.64
N ALA A 292 0.93 40.73 35.13
CA ALA A 292 0.73 39.46 35.81
C ALA A 292 2.05 38.73 36.07
N SER A 293 2.96 38.73 35.09
CA SER A 293 4.29 38.13 35.23
C SER A 293 5.10 38.81 36.33
N LEU A 294 5.08 40.15 36.38
CA LEU A 294 5.74 40.93 37.44
C LEU A 294 5.09 40.73 38.81
N MET A 295 3.76 40.70 38.88
CA MET A 295 3.03 40.47 40.12
C MET A 295 3.38 39.11 40.74
N LYS A 296 3.30 38.07 39.92
CA LYS A 296 3.62 36.69 40.30
C LYS A 296 5.09 36.51 40.68
N ALA A 297 6.02 37.06 39.89
CA ALA A 297 7.46 37.03 40.18
C ALA A 297 7.79 37.71 41.53
N GLY A 298 7.04 38.74 41.89
CA GLY A 298 7.15 39.39 43.19
C GLY A 298 6.56 38.61 44.35
N GLY A 299 5.91 37.47 44.12
CA GLY A 299 5.23 36.68 45.15
C GLY A 299 3.81 37.12 45.47
N VAL A 300 3.17 37.95 44.64
CA VAL A 300 1.75 38.31 44.81
C VAL A 300 0.87 37.30 44.08
N ASP A 301 -0.14 36.76 44.77
CA ASP A 301 -1.12 35.87 44.18
C ASP A 301 -1.97 36.64 43.14
N THR A 302 -1.95 36.16 41.91
CA THR A 302 -2.30 36.93 40.72
C THR A 302 -3.20 36.11 39.80
N ALA A 303 -4.13 36.79 39.12
CA ALA A 303 -4.91 36.21 38.05
C ALA A 303 -4.97 37.17 36.85
N LEU A 304 -4.92 36.64 35.63
CA LEU A 304 -5.34 37.37 34.45
C LEU A 304 -6.87 37.40 34.41
N ILE A 305 -7.42 38.56 34.06
CA ILE A 305 -8.86 38.78 33.94
C ILE A 305 -9.16 39.19 32.51
N LEU A 306 -9.83 38.31 31.78
CA LEU A 306 -10.34 38.58 30.43
C LEU A 306 -11.84 38.86 30.54
N CYS A 307 -12.31 39.96 29.97
CA CYS A 307 -13.71 40.35 30.11
C CYS A 307 -14.16 41.28 28.98
N ARG A 308 -15.45 41.64 29.00
CA ARG A 308 -15.97 42.75 28.21
C ARG A 308 -16.28 43.93 29.11
N VAL A 309 -15.78 45.11 28.75
CA VAL A 309 -15.91 46.34 29.54
C VAL A 309 -16.67 47.41 28.76
N SER A 310 -17.28 48.35 29.49
CA SER A 310 -17.98 49.50 28.91
C SER A 310 -17.67 50.78 29.67
N SER A 311 -17.32 51.83 28.93
CA SER A 311 -17.10 53.18 29.49
C SER A 311 -18.40 53.98 29.63
N ASP A 312 -19.39 53.76 28.75
CA ASP A 312 -20.67 54.47 28.71
C ASP A 312 -21.83 53.67 29.33
N GLY A 313 -21.63 52.37 29.56
CA GLY A 313 -22.62 51.40 30.03
C GLY A 313 -23.47 50.79 28.91
N VAL A 314 -23.18 51.11 27.65
CA VAL A 314 -23.95 50.69 26.48
C VAL A 314 -23.08 49.86 25.53
N ASN A 315 -21.90 50.38 25.16
CA ASN A 315 -20.99 49.75 24.20
C ASN A 315 -19.94 48.90 24.93
N PHE A 316 -19.81 47.62 24.53
CA PHE A 316 -18.89 46.67 25.15
C PHE A 316 -17.82 46.20 24.19
N PHE A 317 -16.56 46.31 24.59
CA PHE A 317 -15.39 45.80 23.88
C PHE A 317 -14.61 44.83 24.76
N ALA A 318 -13.78 44.00 24.14
CA ALA A 318 -12.96 43.04 24.86
C ALA A 318 -11.82 43.76 25.57
N HIS A 319 -11.44 43.24 26.74
CA HIS A 319 -10.41 43.86 27.57
C HIS A 319 -9.72 42.80 28.42
N ALA A 320 -8.45 43.05 28.71
CA ALA A 320 -7.66 42.29 29.64
C ALA A 320 -7.09 43.20 30.73
N MET A 321 -7.12 42.69 31.96
CA MET A 321 -6.56 43.34 33.13
C MET A 321 -6.00 42.27 34.08
N VAL A 322 -5.45 42.70 35.20
CA VAL A 322 -4.96 41.78 36.23
C VAL A 322 -5.84 41.88 37.46
N GLY A 323 -5.96 40.78 38.20
CA GLY A 323 -6.47 40.76 39.56
C GLY A 323 -5.38 40.28 40.51
N VAL A 324 -5.27 40.89 41.69
CA VAL A 324 -4.34 40.43 42.74
C VAL A 324 -5.07 40.13 44.04
N ALA A 325 -4.74 38.99 44.65
CA ALA A 325 -5.24 38.63 45.96
C ALA A 325 -4.29 39.18 47.03
N LEU A 326 -4.81 40.11 47.82
CA LEU A 326 -4.08 40.75 48.92
C LEU A 326 -4.53 40.16 50.26
N SER A 327 -3.63 40.15 51.25
CA SER A 327 -3.93 39.70 52.61
C SER A 327 -4.98 40.56 53.33
N SER A 328 -5.17 41.79 52.87
CA SER A 328 -6.20 42.71 53.37
C SER A 328 -6.72 43.60 52.24
N LYS A 329 -7.90 44.20 52.46
CA LYS A 329 -8.50 45.15 51.50
C LYS A 329 -7.55 46.33 51.25
N PRO A 330 -7.28 46.72 49.99
CA PRO A 330 -6.37 47.82 49.69
C PRO A 330 -6.92 49.13 50.26
N LEU A 331 -6.04 49.88 50.93
CA LEU A 331 -6.41 51.10 51.66
C LEU A 331 -6.13 52.37 50.85
N THR A 332 -5.17 52.32 49.93
CA THR A 332 -4.76 53.48 49.13
C THR A 332 -5.92 54.05 48.31
N PRO A 333 -6.78 53.25 47.63
CA PRO A 333 -7.93 53.81 46.92
C PRO A 333 -8.92 54.56 47.83
N LEU A 334 -9.10 54.10 49.07
CA LEU A 334 -10.01 54.72 50.05
C LEU A 334 -9.56 56.14 50.41
N ALA A 335 -8.25 56.40 50.45
CA ALA A 335 -7.70 57.73 50.70
C ALA A 335 -8.08 58.76 49.62
N TYR A 336 -8.55 58.30 48.46
CA TYR A 336 -9.06 59.12 47.37
C TYR A 336 -10.58 58.98 47.18
N GLY A 337 -11.30 58.47 48.18
CA GLY A 337 -12.75 58.31 48.13
C GLY A 337 -13.24 57.22 47.16
N ARG A 338 -12.36 56.29 46.74
CA ARG A 338 -12.70 55.19 45.83
C ARG A 338 -12.93 53.91 46.61
N THR A 339 -13.94 53.13 46.22
CA THR A 339 -14.21 51.82 46.80
C THR A 339 -13.48 50.74 45.99
N PRO A 340 -12.56 49.97 46.59
CA PRO A 340 -11.89 48.87 45.91
C PRO A 340 -12.86 47.85 45.33
N GLN A 341 -12.67 47.48 44.07
CA GLN A 341 -13.41 46.45 43.36
C GLN A 341 -12.56 45.20 43.16
N TYR A 342 -13.23 44.05 43.14
CA TYR A 342 -12.60 42.75 43.01
C TYR A 342 -13.54 41.77 42.28
N VAL A 343 -12.95 40.69 41.77
CA VAL A 343 -13.67 39.48 41.34
C VAL A 343 -13.36 38.33 42.30
N SER A 344 -14.33 37.45 42.52
CA SER A 344 -14.15 36.29 43.41
C SER A 344 -13.92 35.03 42.61
N HIS A 345 -12.88 34.26 43.00
CA HIS A 345 -12.56 32.98 42.40
C HIS A 345 -11.98 32.06 43.47
N GLU A 346 -12.52 30.84 43.58
CA GLU A 346 -12.05 29.82 44.54
C GLU A 346 -11.85 30.32 45.98
N GLY A 347 -12.78 31.15 46.47
CA GLY A 347 -12.74 31.69 47.84
C GLY A 347 -11.75 32.85 48.05
N LYS A 348 -11.05 33.31 47.00
CA LYS A 348 -10.18 34.48 47.03
C LYS A 348 -10.85 35.70 46.39
N HIS A 349 -10.44 36.88 46.83
CA HIS A 349 -10.83 38.16 46.24
C HIS A 349 -9.64 38.75 45.48
N TYR A 350 -9.75 38.76 44.16
CA TYR A 350 -8.76 39.34 43.26
C TYR A 350 -9.13 40.80 42.97
N TYR A 351 -8.46 41.75 43.62
CA TYR A 351 -8.67 43.18 43.43
C TYR A 351 -8.19 43.60 42.04
N LEU A 352 -9.02 44.38 41.35
CA LEU A 352 -8.80 44.73 39.94
C LEU A 352 -7.62 45.69 39.79
N CYS A 353 -6.77 45.44 38.79
CA CYS A 353 -5.60 46.22 38.44
C CYS A 353 -5.70 46.60 36.97
N GLU A 354 -6.09 47.85 36.69
CA GLU A 354 -6.16 48.34 35.32
C GLU A 354 -4.75 48.59 34.75
N CYS A 355 -4.38 47.86 33.70
CA CYS A 355 -3.07 47.98 33.07
C CYS A 355 -3.04 49.03 31.96
N THR A 356 -4.19 49.42 31.41
CA THR A 356 -4.31 50.45 30.39
C THR A 356 -4.56 51.82 31.04
N TYR A 357 -3.58 52.72 30.90
CA TYR A 357 -3.60 54.00 31.61
C TYR A 357 -3.93 55.18 30.70
N SER A 358 -4.40 56.26 31.32
CA SER A 358 -4.65 57.50 30.59
C SER A 358 -3.36 58.09 30.06
N ARG A 359 -3.24 58.22 28.73
CA ARG A 359 -2.09 58.87 28.07
C ARG A 359 -1.89 60.34 28.47
N LYS A 360 -2.87 60.95 29.13
CA LYS A 360 -2.82 62.35 29.57
C LYS A 360 -2.36 62.51 31.01
N ALA A 361 -2.23 61.41 31.75
CA ALA A 361 -1.85 61.41 33.15
C ALA A 361 -0.43 60.88 33.33
N SER A 362 0.22 61.32 34.39
CA SER A 362 1.49 60.74 34.80
C SER A 362 1.25 59.35 35.41
N PRO A 363 2.11 58.34 35.16
CA PRO A 363 1.99 57.00 35.75
C PRO A 363 1.91 57.00 37.28
N TRP A 364 2.47 58.00 37.94
CA TRP A 364 2.44 58.18 39.39
C TRP A 364 1.39 59.19 39.88
N ASP A 365 0.49 59.64 39.00
CA ASP A 365 -0.68 60.44 39.39
C ASP A 365 -1.75 59.52 39.99
N LEU A 366 -1.64 59.32 41.31
CA LEU A 366 -2.53 58.45 42.05
C LEU A 366 -3.97 58.97 42.11
N SER A 367 -4.27 60.20 41.69
CA SER A 367 -5.64 60.72 41.70
C SER A 367 -6.51 60.15 40.57
N VAL A 368 -5.88 59.59 39.54
CA VAL A 368 -6.55 59.05 38.35
C VAL A 368 -7.13 57.69 38.66
N LYS A 369 -8.43 57.51 38.39
CA LYS A 369 -9.08 56.21 38.55
C LYS A 369 -8.46 55.18 37.59
N GLY A 370 -7.96 54.07 38.14
CA GLY A 370 -7.21 53.04 37.42
C GLY A 370 -5.71 53.04 37.76
N SER A 371 -5.22 54.04 38.51
CA SER A 371 -3.81 54.11 38.93
C SER A 371 -3.46 53.16 40.09
N LEU A 372 -4.46 52.63 40.80
CA LEU A 372 -4.27 51.83 42.01
C LEU A 372 -4.95 50.47 41.92
N VAL A 373 -4.38 49.47 42.60
CA VAL A 373 -5.03 48.18 42.86
C VAL A 373 -6.38 48.39 43.55
N GLY A 374 -7.39 47.70 43.04
CA GLY A 374 -8.79 47.86 43.43
C GLY A 374 -9.53 48.95 42.66
N ASP A 375 -8.88 49.75 41.82
CA ASP A 375 -9.60 50.68 40.96
C ASP A 375 -10.22 49.97 39.75
N ASN A 376 -11.41 50.41 39.38
CA ASN A 376 -12.05 50.03 38.12
C ASN A 376 -12.52 51.28 37.37
N PRO A 377 -11.84 51.71 36.29
CA PRO A 377 -12.27 52.87 35.51
C PRO A 377 -13.52 52.59 34.67
N TRP A 378 -13.87 51.32 34.45
CA TRP A 378 -15.02 50.93 33.63
C TRP A 378 -16.34 51.10 34.39
N LYS A 379 -17.38 51.49 33.66
CA LYS A 379 -18.74 51.67 34.20
C LYS A 379 -19.46 50.34 34.37
N ALA A 380 -19.21 49.39 33.49
CA ALA A 380 -19.76 48.04 33.56
C ALA A 380 -18.74 47.01 33.03
N MET A 381 -18.83 45.79 33.57
CA MET A 381 -18.05 44.62 33.16
C MET A 381 -18.98 43.41 33.05
N LYS A 382 -18.73 42.52 32.09
CA LYS A 382 -19.43 41.23 31.93
C LYS A 382 -18.53 40.19 31.26
N ASP A 383 -19.03 38.96 31.14
CA ASP A 383 -18.34 37.84 30.49
C ASP A 383 -16.94 37.62 31.08
N ILE A 384 -16.83 37.68 32.42
CA ILE A 384 -15.56 37.66 33.14
C ILE A 384 -15.00 36.23 33.16
N VAL A 385 -13.78 36.09 32.66
CA VAL A 385 -12.94 34.90 32.73
C VAL A 385 -11.74 35.21 33.61
N ILE A 386 -11.49 34.35 34.59
CA ILE A 386 -10.41 34.49 35.56
C ILE A 386 -9.44 33.34 35.33
N LEU A 387 -8.17 33.65 35.13
CA LEU A 387 -7.09 32.70 34.89
C LEU A 387 -6.04 32.90 35.99
N PRO A 388 -6.07 32.11 37.08
CA PRO A 388 -5.06 32.16 38.13
C PRO A 388 -3.66 31.84 37.56
N VAL A 389 -2.65 32.60 38.00
CA VAL A 389 -1.24 32.49 37.58
C VAL A 389 -0.40 31.83 38.66
#